data_AF-A0A2K1PY32-F1
#
_entry.id   AF-A0A2K1PY32-F1
#
_cell.length_a   1.000
_cell.length_b   1.000
_cell.length_c   1.000
_cell.angle_alpha   90.00
_cell.angle_beta   90.00
_cell.angle_gamma   90.00
#
_symmetry.space_group_name_H-M   'P 1'
#
loop_
_entity.id
_entity.type
_entity.pdbx_description
1 polymer ?
#
loop_
_entity_poly.entity_id
_entity_poly.type
_entity_poly.pdbx_seq_one_letter_code
_entity_poly.pdbx_strand_id
1 'polypeptide(L)'
;MASANCPLCADGSAIDPARLRDVVAALDAGDVDAALESGLMELACADCLDRAKVELGDRERILVAAVKLRFAWDARERYRARQHRLAERARRRDARRAQASSPDVSSSTPALPTAAANALAKALARAKGQ
;
A
#
# COMPACT_ATOMS: atom_id res chain seq x y z
N MET A 1 0.33 -12.46 25.80
CA MET A 1 0.61 -13.40 24.68
C MET A 1 2.01 -13.06 24.19
N ALA A 2 2.91 -14.01 24.33
CA ALA A 2 4.36 -13.85 24.41
C ALA A 2 4.99 -13.02 23.28
N SER A 3 5.88 -12.08 23.63
CA SER A 3 6.84 -11.47 22.72
C SER A 3 7.94 -12.47 22.38
N ALA A 4 7.57 -13.59 21.75
CA ALA A 4 8.48 -14.70 21.45
C ALA A 4 9.45 -14.41 20.30
N ASN A 5 9.49 -13.18 19.77
CA ASN A 5 10.29 -12.87 18.59
C ASN A 5 11.08 -11.56 18.68
N CYS A 6 11.27 -11.01 19.89
CA CYS A 6 12.19 -9.90 20.06
C CYS A 6 13.63 -10.45 20.16
N PRO A 7 14.52 -10.16 19.18
CA PRO A 7 15.87 -10.70 19.17
C PRO A 7 16.70 -10.27 20.39
N LEU A 8 16.41 -9.10 20.96
CA LEU A 8 17.11 -8.60 22.16
C LEU A 8 16.81 -9.42 23.42
N CYS A 9 15.63 -10.02 23.52
CA CYS A 9 15.24 -10.84 24.66
C CYS A 9 15.63 -12.32 24.51
N ALA A 10 15.93 -12.77 23.28
CA ALA A 10 16.31 -14.16 23.00
C ALA A 10 17.68 -14.53 23.58
N ASP A 11 18.62 -13.59 23.58
CA ASP A 11 19.99 -13.81 24.04
C ASP A 11 20.16 -13.60 25.56
N GLY A 12 19.08 -13.27 26.26
CA GLY A 12 19.11 -12.97 27.69
C GLY A 12 19.87 -11.69 28.07
N SER A 13 20.39 -10.95 27.10
CA SER A 13 21.09 -9.69 27.32
C SER A 13 20.14 -8.62 27.87
N ALA A 14 20.58 -7.90 28.90
CA ALA A 14 19.84 -6.77 29.43
C ALA A 14 19.85 -5.61 28.42
N ILE A 15 18.79 -4.80 28.42
CA ILE A 15 18.77 -3.54 27.69
C ILE A 15 19.95 -2.68 28.18
N ASP A 16 20.73 -2.14 27.24
CA ASP A 16 21.76 -1.16 27.57
C ASP A 16 21.11 0.12 28.14
N PRO A 17 21.41 0.49 29.41
CA PRO A 17 20.82 1.67 30.03
C PRO A 17 21.25 2.98 29.37
N ALA A 18 22.39 3.02 28.67
CA ALA A 18 22.78 4.20 27.89
C ALA A 18 21.82 4.40 26.72
N ARG A 19 21.60 3.35 25.94
CA ARG A 19 20.65 3.35 24.81
C ARG A 19 19.24 3.75 25.23
N LEU A 20 18.77 3.25 26.37
CA LEU A 20 17.47 3.64 26.91
C LEU A 20 17.39 5.14 27.20
N ARG A 21 18.40 5.71 27.86
CA ARG A 21 18.44 7.16 28.16
C ARG A 21 18.49 7.98 26.89
N ASP A 22 19.26 7.57 25.89
CA ASP A 22 19.39 8.30 24.63
C ASP A 22 18.06 8.34 23.89
N VAL A 23 17.32 7.22 23.84
CA VAL A 23 15.98 7.18 23.24
C VAL A 23 14.99 8.06 24.01
N VAL A 24 14.97 8.00 25.34
CA VAL A 24 14.05 8.81 26.14
C VAL A 24 14.36 10.30 25.96
N ALA A 25 15.63 10.70 25.99
CA ALA A 25 16.05 12.08 25.76
C ALA A 25 15.67 12.59 24.36
N ALA A 26 15.85 11.76 23.33
CA ALA A 26 15.44 12.10 21.96
C ALA A 26 13.92 12.26 21.84
N LEU A 27 13.14 11.38 22.46
CA LEU A 27 11.67 11.49 22.50
C LEU A 27 11.21 12.75 23.23
N ASP A 28 11.86 13.12 24.33
CA ASP A 28 11.56 14.34 25.09
C ASP A 28 11.90 15.61 24.30
N ALA A 29 12.94 15.57 23.47
CA ALA A 29 13.27 16.62 22.53
C ALA A 29 12.34 16.65 21.30
N GLY A 30 11.45 15.66 21.15
CA GLY A 30 10.60 15.50 19.96
C GLY A 30 11.35 15.03 18.71
N ASP A 31 12.61 14.58 18.86
CA ASP A 31 13.45 14.08 17.79
C ASP A 31 13.25 12.57 17.59
N VAL A 32 12.29 12.24 16.75
CA VAL A 32 11.94 10.84 16.46
C VAL A 32 13.04 10.15 15.63
N ASP A 33 13.79 10.91 14.83
CA ASP A 33 14.85 10.36 13.99
C ASP A 33 16.05 9.96 14.85
N ALA A 34 16.48 10.81 15.78
CA ALA A 34 17.49 10.45 16.77
C ALA A 34 17.04 9.26 17.64
N ALA A 35 15.78 9.21 18.04
CA ALA A 35 15.25 8.05 18.77
C ALA A 35 15.32 6.75 17.95
N LEU A 36 15.06 6.82 16.63
CA LEU A 36 15.19 5.68 15.72
C LEU A 36 16.66 5.25 15.56
N GLU A 37 17.60 6.19 15.43
CA GLU A 37 19.04 5.91 15.35
C GLU A 37 19.57 5.26 16.64
N SER A 38 19.11 5.73 17.80
CA SER A 38 19.37 5.10 19.10
C SER A 38 18.60 3.79 19.29
N GLY A 39 17.74 3.41 18.35
CA GLY A 39 17.16 2.08 18.28
C GLY A 39 15.86 1.90 19.07
N LEU A 40 14.98 2.90 18.99
CA LEU A 40 13.62 2.89 19.54
C LEU A 40 12.83 1.63 19.18
N MET A 41 12.94 1.15 17.94
CA MET A 41 12.10 0.04 17.45
C MET A 41 12.52 -1.31 18.03
N GLU A 42 13.80 -1.51 18.30
CA GLU A 42 14.28 -2.72 18.96
C GLU A 42 13.94 -2.69 20.45
N LEU A 43 14.00 -1.50 21.07
CA LEU A 43 13.66 -1.29 22.49
C LEU A 43 12.16 -1.42 22.78
N ALA A 44 11.28 -1.22 21.79
CA ALA A 44 9.82 -1.27 21.94
C ALA A 44 9.24 -2.68 22.19
N CYS A 45 9.99 -3.57 22.84
CA CYS A 45 9.53 -4.86 23.31
C CYS A 45 9.09 -4.77 24.77
N ALA A 46 7.80 -4.99 25.03
CA ALA A 46 7.24 -4.95 26.38
C ALA A 46 7.97 -5.88 27.35
N ASP A 47 8.24 -7.12 26.95
CA ASP A 47 8.94 -8.10 27.79
C ASP A 47 10.38 -7.68 28.11
N CYS A 48 11.07 -6.99 27.19
CA CYS A 48 12.43 -6.50 27.42
C CYS A 48 12.42 -5.28 28.35
N LEU A 49 11.47 -4.36 28.20
CA LEU A 49 11.30 -3.20 29.08
C LEU A 49 10.94 -3.62 30.51
N ASP A 50 10.08 -4.65 30.64
CA ASP A 50 9.69 -5.20 31.93
C ASP A 50 10.88 -5.88 32.64
N ARG A 51 11.70 -6.64 31.90
CA ARG A 51 12.93 -7.26 32.44
C ARG A 51 13.97 -6.23 32.87
N ALA A 52 14.10 -5.14 32.10
CA ALA A 52 15.03 -4.06 32.41
C ALA A 52 14.53 -3.13 33.53
N LYS A 53 13.33 -3.38 34.09
CA LYS A 53 12.70 -2.57 35.15
C LYS A 53 12.63 -1.09 34.78
N VAL A 54 12.29 -0.80 33.52
CA VAL A 54 12.14 0.58 33.05
C VAL A 54 10.97 1.24 33.78
N GLU A 55 11.15 2.49 34.16
CA GLU A 55 10.10 3.31 34.77
C GLU A 55 8.85 3.36 33.90
N LEU A 56 7.67 3.32 34.53
CA LEU A 56 6.40 3.17 33.82
C LEU A 56 6.16 4.28 32.80
N GLY A 57 6.55 5.52 33.11
CA GLY A 57 6.42 6.67 32.22
C GLY A 57 7.28 6.55 30.97
N ASP A 58 8.54 6.16 31.11
CA ASP A 58 9.46 5.98 29.98
C ASP A 58 9.04 4.81 29.10
N ARG A 59 8.59 3.71 29.73
CA ARG A 59 8.00 2.56 29.05
C ARG A 59 6.81 2.98 28.19
N GLU A 60 5.89 3.76 28.74
CA GLU A 60 4.72 4.23 27.99
C GLU A 60 5.13 5.11 26.80
N ARG A 61 6.06 6.06 27.00
CA ARG A 61 6.56 6.93 25.93
C ARG A 61 7.13 6.12 24.76
N ILE A 62 8.01 5.15 25.05
CA ILE A 62 8.65 4.28 24.06
C ILE A 62 7.59 3.48 23.28
N LEU A 63 6.67 2.82 23.99
CA LEU A 63 5.64 1.99 23.36
C LEU A 63 4.68 2.82 22.49
N VAL A 64 4.24 3.98 22.98
CA VAL A 64 3.35 4.87 22.22
C VAL A 64 4.04 5.38 20.95
N ALA A 65 5.32 5.78 21.05
CA ALA A 65 6.09 6.24 19.89
C ALA A 65 6.24 5.12 18.85
N ALA A 66 6.60 3.91 19.27
CA ALA A 66 6.75 2.76 18.39
C ALA A 66 5.43 2.35 17.70
N VAL A 67 4.30 2.39 18.41
CA VAL A 67 2.97 2.12 17.84
C VAL A 67 2.61 3.16 16.77
N LYS A 68 2.82 4.45 17.06
CA LYS A 68 2.56 5.54 16.10
C LYS A 68 3.40 5.36 14.83
N LEU A 69 4.68 5.01 14.97
CA LEU A 69 5.58 4.74 13.85
C LEU A 69 5.12 3.56 13.01
N ARG A 70 4.78 2.43 13.65
CA ARG A 70 4.27 1.24 12.96
C ARG A 70 3.02 1.57 12.16
N PHE A 71 2.08 2.30 12.75
CA PHE A 71 0.86 2.75 12.07
C PHE A 71 1.17 3.65 10.87
N ALA A 72 2.11 4.58 11.01
CA ALA A 72 2.54 5.45 9.93
C ALA A 72 3.18 4.66 8.76
N TRP A 73 4.01 3.66 9.06
CA TRP A 73 4.58 2.78 8.04
C TRP A 73 3.53 1.95 7.32
N ASP A 74 2.59 1.35 8.05
CA ASP A 74 1.48 0.61 7.45
C ASP A 74 0.63 1.50 6.53
N ALA A 75 0.36 2.74 6.94
CA ALA A 75 -0.35 3.71 6.12
C ALA A 75 0.42 4.06 4.83
N ARG A 76 1.73 4.28 4.94
CA ARG A 76 2.61 4.52 3.79
C ARG A 76 2.62 3.33 2.84
N GLU A 77 2.64 2.11 3.36
CA GLU A 77 2.64 0.90 2.53
C GLU A 77 1.31 0.71 1.79
N ARG A 78 0.17 0.93 2.47
CA ARG A 78 -1.16 0.93 1.82
C ARG A 78 -1.24 1.97 0.70
N TYR A 79 -0.67 3.14 0.93
CA TYR A 79 -0.59 4.19 -0.08
C TYR A 79 0.23 3.74 -1.29
N ARG A 80 1.45 3.22 -1.09
CA ARG A 80 2.30 2.68 -2.16
C ARG A 80 1.60 1.59 -2.96
N ALA A 81 0.95 0.65 -2.27
CA ALA A 81 0.19 -0.42 -2.93
C ALA A 81 -0.98 0.13 -3.78
N ARG A 82 -1.68 1.16 -3.30
CA ARG A 82 -2.71 1.85 -4.09
C ARG A 82 -2.11 2.53 -5.32
N GLN A 83 -0.99 3.24 -5.17
CA GLN A 83 -0.32 3.91 -6.29
C GLN A 83 0.12 2.91 -7.37
N HIS A 84 0.67 1.76 -6.96
CA HIS A 84 1.03 0.68 -7.89
C HIS A 84 -0.17 0.24 -8.73
N ARG A 85 -1.31 -0.06 -8.09
CA ARG A 85 -2.53 -0.49 -8.80
C ARG A 85 -3.06 0.59 -9.75
N LEU A 86 -2.96 1.86 -9.39
CA LEU A 86 -3.38 2.96 -10.26
C LEU A 86 -2.44 3.10 -11.46
N ALA A 87 -1.14 2.98 -11.26
CA ALA A 87 -0.15 3.00 -12.33
C ALA A 87 -0.36 1.86 -13.34
N GLU A 88 -0.64 0.63 -12.86
CA GLU A 88 -0.98 -0.49 -13.73
C GLU A 88 -2.26 -0.23 -14.55
N ARG A 89 -3.30 0.32 -13.92
CA ARG A 89 -4.55 0.65 -14.62
C ARG A 89 -4.35 1.74 -15.66
N ALA A 90 -3.52 2.75 -15.37
CA ALA A 90 -3.15 3.79 -16.32
C ALA A 90 -2.42 3.19 -17.53
N ARG A 91 -1.34 2.42 -17.28
CA ARG A 91 -0.60 1.71 -18.34
C ARG A 91 -1.50 0.85 -19.21
N ARG A 92 -2.43 0.09 -18.61
CA ARG A 92 -3.39 -0.74 -19.36
C ARG A 92 -4.34 0.08 -20.22
N ARG A 93 -4.81 1.22 -19.72
CA ARG A 93 -5.66 2.14 -20.50
C ARG A 93 -4.90 2.76 -21.66
N ASP A 94 -3.67 3.17 -21.42
CA ASP A 94 -2.82 3.78 -22.45
C ASP A 94 -2.48 2.76 -23.54
N ALA A 95 -2.18 1.51 -23.17
CA ALA A 95 -2.00 0.41 -24.12
C ALA A 95 -3.26 0.16 -24.98
N ARG A 96 -4.46 0.17 -24.37
CA ARG A 96 -5.73 0.05 -25.12
C ARG A 96 -5.96 1.22 -26.07
N ARG A 97 -5.62 2.44 -25.65
CA ARG A 97 -5.70 3.63 -26.51
C ARG A 97 -4.73 3.54 -27.68
N ALA A 98 -3.49 3.15 -27.43
CA ALA A 98 -2.48 2.95 -28.46
C ALA A 98 -2.93 1.89 -29.50
N GLN A 99 -3.48 0.76 -29.03
CA GLN A 99 -4.06 -0.27 -29.91
C GLN A 99 -5.23 0.25 -30.74
N ALA A 100 -6.13 1.05 -30.16
CA ALA A 100 -7.28 1.62 -30.88
C ALA A 100 -6.87 2.71 -31.89
N SER A 101 -5.74 3.39 -31.67
CA SER A 101 -5.19 4.39 -32.60
C SER A 101 -4.26 3.79 -33.66
N SER A 102 -3.89 2.51 -33.56
CA SER A 102 -3.13 1.84 -34.61
C SER A 102 -4.01 1.75 -35.88
N PRO A 103 -3.59 2.33 -37.01
CA PRO A 103 -4.36 2.31 -38.25
C PRO A 103 -4.20 0.93 -38.90
N ASP A 104 -4.93 -0.07 -38.41
CA ASP A 104 -5.03 -1.35 -39.11
C ASP A 104 -6.29 -1.36 -40.00
N VAL A 105 -6.04 -0.99 -41.25
CA VAL A 105 -6.48 -1.65 -42.48
C VAL A 105 -7.62 -2.66 -42.28
N SER A 106 -8.85 -2.18 -42.36
CA SER A 106 -10.06 -2.86 -42.89
C SER A 106 -11.30 -2.36 -42.15
N SER A 107 -11.69 -1.11 -42.40
CA SER A 107 -13.10 -0.75 -42.31
C SER A 107 -13.86 -1.44 -43.46
N SER A 108 -13.88 -2.77 -43.47
CA SER A 108 -14.93 -3.49 -44.17
C SER A 108 -16.17 -3.29 -43.32
N THR A 109 -17.00 -2.33 -43.71
CA THR A 109 -18.39 -2.27 -43.27
C THR A 109 -18.93 -3.70 -43.35
N PRO A 110 -19.38 -4.30 -42.23
CA PRO A 110 -19.92 -5.66 -42.28
C PRO A 110 -21.09 -5.63 -43.25
N ALA A 111 -20.93 -6.32 -44.38
CA ALA A 111 -21.97 -6.40 -45.38
C ALA A 111 -23.22 -6.97 -44.69
N LEU A 112 -24.36 -6.30 -44.86
CA LEU A 112 -25.61 -6.79 -44.29
C LEU A 112 -25.82 -8.23 -44.75
N PRO A 113 -26.24 -9.14 -43.86
CA PRO A 113 -26.59 -10.49 -44.25
C PRO A 113 -27.69 -10.41 -45.31
N THR A 114 -27.54 -11.17 -46.40
CA THR A 114 -28.40 -11.12 -47.58
C THR A 114 -29.90 -11.26 -47.26
N ALA A 115 -30.24 -12.00 -46.21
CA ALA A 115 -31.61 -12.11 -45.70
C ALA A 115 -32.21 -10.76 -45.26
N ALA A 116 -31.44 -9.90 -44.59
CA ALA A 116 -31.89 -8.58 -44.14
C ALA A 116 -32.04 -7.59 -45.30
N ALA A 117 -31.12 -7.64 -46.28
CA ALA A 117 -31.22 -6.83 -47.49
C ALA A 117 -32.50 -7.16 -48.30
N ASN A 118 -32.82 -8.46 -48.41
CA ASN A 118 -34.02 -8.91 -49.11
C ASN A 118 -35.33 -8.51 -48.40
N ALA A 119 -35.34 -8.50 -47.06
CA ALA A 119 -36.49 -8.05 -46.28
C ALA A 119 -36.75 -6.54 -46.49
N LEU A 120 -35.70 -5.73 -46.50
CA LEU A 120 -35.79 -4.29 -46.76
C LEU A 120 -36.27 -4.00 -48.19
N ALA A 121 -35.76 -4.74 -49.20
CA ALA A 121 -36.21 -4.58 -50.58
C ALA A 121 -37.70 -4.88 -50.77
N LYS A 122 -38.21 -5.93 -50.10
CA LYS A 122 -39.65 -6.26 -50.10
C LYS A 122 -40.49 -5.21 -49.38
N ALA A 123 -40.01 -4.67 -48.27
CA ALA A 123 -40.69 -3.60 -47.55
C ALA A 123 -40.76 -2.31 -48.39
N LEU A 124 -39.67 -1.94 -49.07
CA LEU A 124 -39.62 -0.80 -50.00
C LEU A 124 -40.56 -0.98 -51.19
N ALA A 125 -40.64 -2.18 -51.76
CA ALA A 125 -41.56 -2.47 -52.86
C ALA A 125 -43.03 -2.35 -52.44
N ARG A 126 -43.36 -2.76 -51.21
CA ARG A 126 -44.71 -2.58 -50.64
C ARG A 126 -45.05 -1.10 -50.39
N ALA A 127 -44.08 -0.31 -49.93
CA ALA A 127 -44.27 1.11 -49.65
C ALA A 127 -44.40 1.98 -50.91
N LYS A 128 -43.84 1.55 -52.05
CA LYS A 128 -43.94 2.25 -53.34
C LYS A 128 -45.10 1.78 -54.23
N GLY A 129 -45.75 0.68 -53.86
CA GLY A 129 -46.87 0.08 -54.60
C GLY A 129 -48.25 0.38 -54.02
N GLN A 130 -48.35 1.34 -53.09
CA GLN A 130 -49.60 1.93 -52.58
C GLN A 130 -49.74 3.35 -53.11
#